data_AF-A0A3D5TGV9-F1
#
_entry.id   AF-A0A3D5TGV9-F1
#
_cell.length_a   1.000
_cell.length_b   1.000
_cell.length_c   1.000
_cell.angle_alpha   90.00
_cell.angle_beta   90.00
_cell.angle_gamma   90.00
#
_symmetry.space_group_name_H-M   'P 1'
#
loop_
_entity.id
_entity.type
_entity.pdbx_description
1 polymer ?
#
loop_
_entity_poly.entity_id
_entity_poly.type
_entity_poly.pdbx_seq_one_letter_code
_entity_poly.pdbx_strand_id
1 'polypeptide(L)'
;MSSNQYTRERKEDKPVLAICYDFDKTLSPDDMQAQGYIQSVGYDVGEFWTESNGLASQNDMDQNLAYMLLMKKKAAGKLVFTRENLENYGAKVSLFPGVEDWFERIRTYGAEHGVIVEHYIISSGLKEMIEGTSVAKNGAFKRIYASSFYYDSDGVAEWPAQVVNYTNKTQFLFRIEKGVLDINDPGVNDSFAPDEIRVPFRNMVYIGDSDTDIPCMKLVNTYGGHSIGVYSAVTHDKAKVYKMMRDNRIRYYAMADYSDGAELDELIKAIIDRTAKNEALESKFFDCKNEQIRVDRQNSDDQKEKIELLIELESSRSFASTHATIEKMRRIETWTQEEREAIFEIALSNSQVRYIIGDLDVKMFYLGLLRNCQSLSEKAMEVNAMLEG
;
A
#
# COMPACT_ATOMS: atom_id res chain seq x y z
N MET A 1 -6.22 -6.20 -34.83
CA MET A 1 -6.18 -5.66 -33.46
C MET A 1 -6.54 -6.80 -32.55
N SER A 2 -5.57 -7.48 -31.94
CA SER A 2 -5.90 -8.51 -30.96
C SER A 2 -6.50 -7.80 -29.75
N SER A 3 -7.69 -8.22 -29.34
CA SER A 3 -8.22 -7.89 -28.01
C SER A 3 -7.34 -8.61 -26.98
N ASN A 4 -6.17 -8.03 -26.65
CA ASN A 4 -5.36 -8.56 -25.57
C ASN A 4 -6.15 -8.35 -24.29
N GLN A 5 -6.78 -9.43 -23.83
CA GLN A 5 -7.44 -9.45 -22.54
C GLN A 5 -6.34 -9.49 -21.48
N TYR A 6 -6.13 -8.36 -20.81
CA TYR A 6 -5.16 -8.30 -19.71
C TYR A 6 -5.60 -9.21 -18.56
N THR A 7 -4.65 -9.94 -18.00
CA THR A 7 -4.89 -10.74 -16.79
C THR A 7 -4.60 -9.85 -15.58
N ARG A 8 -5.63 -9.61 -14.76
CA ARG A 8 -5.54 -8.83 -13.53
C ARG A 8 -5.79 -9.74 -12.34
N GLU A 9 -4.95 -9.61 -11.33
CA GLU A 9 -5.12 -10.31 -10.07
C GLU A 9 -6.17 -9.60 -9.21
N ARG A 10 -6.91 -10.37 -8.44
CA ARG A 10 -7.96 -9.87 -7.56
C ARG A 10 -7.58 -10.15 -6.12
N LYS A 11 -8.30 -9.49 -5.21
CA LYS A 11 -8.19 -9.76 -3.78
C LYS A 11 -8.49 -11.23 -3.50
N GLU A 12 -7.63 -11.84 -2.69
CA GLU A 12 -7.70 -13.24 -2.28
C GLU A 12 -8.41 -13.37 -0.93
N ASP A 13 -8.79 -14.60 -0.56
CA ASP A 13 -9.38 -14.90 0.77
C ASP A 13 -8.36 -14.74 1.91
N LYS A 14 -7.07 -14.93 1.61
CA LYS A 14 -5.96 -14.71 2.54
C LYS A 14 -5.29 -13.37 2.25
N PRO A 15 -4.81 -12.66 3.28
CA PRO A 15 -4.07 -11.43 3.07
C PRO A 15 -2.78 -11.69 2.29
N VAL A 16 -2.48 -10.80 1.35
CA VAL A 16 -1.25 -10.84 0.54
C VAL A 16 -0.26 -9.82 1.10
N LEU A 17 0.96 -10.27 1.41
CA LEU A 17 2.11 -9.45 1.73
C LEU A 17 3.04 -9.39 0.51
N ALA A 18 3.17 -8.22 -0.10
CA ALA A 18 4.13 -8.01 -1.19
C ALA A 18 5.46 -7.52 -0.62
N ILE A 19 6.53 -8.26 -0.88
CA ILE A 19 7.90 -7.84 -0.58
C ILE A 19 8.56 -7.40 -1.89
N CYS A 20 8.82 -6.10 -1.98
CA CYS A 20 9.44 -5.46 -3.13
C CYS A 20 10.91 -5.20 -2.85
N TYR A 21 11.78 -5.57 -3.78
CA TYR A 21 13.23 -5.44 -3.66
C TYR A 21 13.77 -4.56 -4.78
N ASP A 22 14.71 -3.68 -4.48
CA ASP A 22 15.74 -3.36 -5.47
C ASP A 22 16.67 -4.58 -5.65
N PHE A 23 17.52 -4.56 -6.66
CA PHE A 23 18.40 -5.69 -6.97
C PHE A 23 19.86 -5.40 -6.62
N ASP A 24 20.46 -4.43 -7.31
CA ASP A 24 21.85 -4.04 -7.09
C ASP A 24 22.03 -3.50 -5.67
N LYS A 25 23.10 -3.90 -4.99
CA LYS A 25 23.42 -3.57 -3.58
C LYS A 25 22.35 -3.96 -2.55
N THR A 26 21.31 -4.68 -2.98
CA THR A 26 20.20 -5.15 -2.15
C THR A 26 20.16 -6.67 -2.08
N LEU A 27 20.05 -7.36 -3.22
CA LEU A 27 20.16 -8.81 -3.35
C LEU A 27 21.54 -9.25 -3.84
N SER A 28 22.22 -8.37 -4.59
CA SER A 28 23.59 -8.51 -5.09
C SER A 28 24.51 -7.52 -4.36
N PRO A 29 25.78 -7.84 -4.08
CA PRO A 29 26.70 -6.91 -3.42
C PRO A 29 27.14 -5.73 -4.31
N ASP A 30 27.13 -5.93 -5.63
CA ASP A 30 27.62 -4.96 -6.62
C ASP A 30 26.58 -4.69 -7.70
N ASP A 31 26.85 -3.67 -8.52
CA ASP A 31 26.06 -3.37 -9.71
C ASP A 31 26.20 -4.53 -10.72
N MET A 32 25.09 -5.11 -11.18
CA MET A 32 25.10 -6.32 -12.01
C MET A 32 25.95 -6.18 -13.29
N GLN A 33 25.99 -4.99 -13.90
CA GLN A 33 26.77 -4.72 -15.11
C GLN A 33 28.29 -4.75 -14.83
N ALA A 34 28.69 -4.44 -13.59
CA ALA A 34 30.08 -4.48 -13.15
C ALA A 34 30.60 -5.92 -12.90
N GLN A 35 29.70 -6.91 -12.88
CA GLN A 35 30.03 -8.31 -12.61
C GLN A 35 30.32 -9.11 -13.89
N GLY A 36 31.10 -8.51 -14.80
CA GLY A 36 31.67 -9.19 -15.97
C GLY A 36 31.33 -8.55 -17.32
N TYR A 37 30.17 -7.90 -17.45
CA TYR A 37 29.79 -7.27 -18.72
C TYR A 37 30.74 -6.11 -19.07
N ILE A 38 30.95 -5.17 -18.17
CA ILE A 38 31.77 -3.97 -18.43
C ILE A 38 33.21 -4.37 -18.80
N GLN A 39 33.75 -5.40 -18.14
CA GLN A 39 35.08 -5.91 -18.44
C GLN A 39 35.13 -6.61 -19.81
N SER A 40 34.06 -7.31 -20.21
CA SER A 40 33.99 -7.98 -21.52
C SER A 40 34.00 -7.00 -22.70
N VAL A 41 33.50 -5.77 -22.52
CA VAL A 41 33.63 -4.69 -23.52
C VAL A 41 34.95 -3.94 -23.41
N GLY A 42 35.88 -4.38 -22.56
CA GLY A 42 37.22 -3.82 -22.40
C GLY A 42 37.24 -2.48 -21.66
N TYR A 43 36.37 -2.31 -20.67
CA TYR A 43 36.28 -1.12 -19.82
C TYR A 43 36.63 -1.42 -18.36
N ASP A 44 37.21 -0.43 -17.69
CA ASP A 44 37.15 -0.32 -16.25
C ASP A 44 35.74 0.14 -15.81
N VAL A 45 35.31 -0.31 -14.63
CA VAL A 45 33.98 0.00 -14.09
C VAL A 45 33.81 1.50 -13.84
N GLY A 46 34.81 2.16 -13.26
CA GLY A 46 34.78 3.59 -12.98
C GLY A 46 34.78 4.43 -14.25
N GLU A 47 35.60 4.05 -15.24
CA GLU A 47 35.63 4.71 -16.55
C GLU A 47 34.30 4.59 -17.28
N PHE A 48 33.68 3.40 -17.27
CA PHE A 48 32.38 3.17 -17.89
C PHE A 48 31.30 4.08 -17.30
N TRP A 49 31.19 4.14 -15.97
CA TRP A 49 30.20 4.99 -15.32
C TRP A 49 30.49 6.48 -15.50
N THR A 50 31.76 6.88 -15.57
CA THR A 50 32.14 8.27 -15.86
C THR A 50 31.71 8.67 -17.27
N GLU A 51 31.97 7.82 -18.28
CA GLU A 51 31.53 8.07 -19.66
C GLU A 51 30.00 8.07 -19.78
N SER A 52 29.31 7.12 -19.14
CA SER A 52 27.84 7.03 -19.13
C SER A 52 27.19 8.26 -18.49
N ASN A 53 27.66 8.65 -17.31
CA ASN A 53 27.11 9.81 -16.59
C ASN A 53 27.43 11.13 -17.30
N GLY A 54 28.61 11.22 -17.94
CA GLY A 54 28.97 12.32 -18.81
C GLY A 54 28.04 12.43 -20.02
N LEU A 55 27.77 11.30 -20.69
CA LEU A 55 26.84 11.22 -21.81
C LEU A 55 25.44 11.70 -21.40
N ALA A 56 24.95 11.28 -20.23
CA ALA A 56 23.68 11.71 -19.69
C ALA A 56 23.62 13.22 -19.47
N SER A 57 24.60 13.76 -18.75
CA SER A 57 24.64 15.19 -18.40
C SER A 57 24.83 16.11 -19.61
N GLN A 58 25.54 15.67 -20.65
CA GLN A 58 25.81 16.50 -21.83
C GLN A 58 24.64 16.55 -22.82
N ASN A 59 23.67 15.64 -22.71
CA ASN A 59 22.62 15.45 -23.70
C ASN A 59 21.21 15.39 -23.08
N ASP A 60 21.06 15.83 -21.83
CA ASP A 60 19.79 15.78 -21.07
C ASP A 60 19.13 14.39 -21.07
N MET A 61 19.94 13.32 -21.01
CA MET A 61 19.43 11.96 -21.00
C MET A 61 19.15 11.48 -19.57
N ASP A 62 18.16 10.60 -19.43
CA ASP A 62 18.06 9.74 -18.26
C ASP A 62 19.34 8.90 -18.12
N GLN A 63 19.88 8.79 -16.91
CA GLN A 63 21.13 8.05 -16.65
C GLN A 63 21.02 6.58 -17.05
N ASN A 64 19.83 5.99 -16.94
CA ASN A 64 19.61 4.60 -17.33
C ASN A 64 19.63 4.46 -18.86
N LEU A 65 19.00 5.38 -19.58
CA LEU A 65 19.10 5.45 -21.04
C LEU A 65 20.54 5.60 -21.51
N ALA A 66 21.32 6.43 -20.82
CA ALA A 66 22.72 6.67 -21.16
C ALA A 66 23.58 5.40 -21.00
N TYR A 67 23.46 4.68 -19.86
CA TYR A 67 24.24 3.45 -19.68
C TYR A 67 23.80 2.37 -20.66
N MET A 68 22.50 2.21 -20.92
CA MET A 68 21.98 1.21 -21.86
C MET A 68 22.50 1.47 -23.28
N LEU A 69 22.51 2.72 -23.71
CA LEU A 69 23.09 3.12 -25.00
C LEU A 69 24.59 2.84 -25.03
N LEU A 70 25.31 3.18 -23.95
CA LEU A 70 26.74 2.97 -23.87
C LEU A 70 27.10 1.48 -23.92
N MET A 71 26.36 0.63 -23.19
CA MET A 71 26.50 -0.83 -23.26
C MET A 71 26.42 -1.31 -24.71
N LYS A 72 25.33 -0.98 -25.41
CA LYS A 72 25.14 -1.38 -26.82
C LYS A 72 26.27 -0.89 -27.72
N LYS A 73 26.67 0.39 -27.59
CA LYS A 73 27.73 0.98 -28.43
C LYS A 73 29.08 0.29 -28.22
N LYS A 74 29.43 -0.05 -26.98
CA LYS A 74 30.74 -0.66 -26.66
C LYS A 74 30.76 -2.16 -26.92
N ALA A 75 29.60 -2.81 -26.99
CA ALA A 75 29.48 -4.19 -27.44
C ALA A 75 29.83 -4.36 -28.94
N ALA A 76 29.54 -3.35 -29.76
CA ALA A 76 29.72 -3.42 -31.21
C ALA A 76 31.17 -3.80 -31.58
N GLY A 77 31.30 -4.88 -32.37
CA GLY A 77 32.60 -5.41 -32.81
C GLY A 77 33.37 -6.22 -31.75
N LYS A 78 32.83 -6.36 -30.53
CA LYS A 78 33.46 -7.13 -29.44
C LYS A 78 32.61 -8.31 -28.98
N LEU A 79 31.30 -8.12 -28.90
CA LEU A 79 30.35 -9.13 -28.45
C LEU A 79 28.99 -8.95 -29.10
N VAL A 80 28.30 -10.07 -29.32
CA VAL A 80 26.92 -10.05 -29.82
C VAL A 80 26.02 -9.65 -28.66
N PHE A 81 25.35 -8.51 -28.77
CA PHE A 81 24.55 -7.94 -27.69
C PHE A 81 23.12 -8.51 -27.71
N THR A 82 22.99 -9.81 -27.39
CA THR A 82 21.71 -10.55 -27.40
C THR A 82 21.12 -10.72 -25.99
N ARG A 83 19.83 -11.04 -25.94
CA ARG A 83 19.13 -11.39 -24.69
C ARG A 83 19.83 -12.53 -23.95
N GLU A 84 20.12 -13.61 -24.67
CA GLU A 84 20.79 -14.79 -24.11
C GLU A 84 22.15 -14.44 -23.50
N ASN A 85 22.93 -13.56 -24.15
CA ASN A 85 24.22 -13.14 -23.61
C ASN A 85 24.06 -12.30 -22.33
N LEU A 86 23.07 -11.42 -22.26
CA LEU A 86 22.76 -10.68 -21.03
C LEU A 86 22.33 -11.63 -19.90
N GLU A 87 21.48 -12.62 -20.18
CA GLU A 87 21.10 -13.66 -19.23
C GLU A 87 22.32 -14.48 -18.76
N ASN A 88 23.26 -14.78 -19.65
CA ASN A 88 24.51 -15.49 -19.31
C ASN A 88 25.45 -14.66 -18.42
N TYR A 89 25.46 -13.33 -18.54
CA TYR A 89 26.13 -12.47 -17.56
C TYR A 89 25.37 -12.45 -16.24
N GLY A 90 24.04 -12.40 -16.29
CA GLY A 90 23.16 -12.52 -15.12
C GLY A 90 23.40 -13.78 -14.30
N ALA A 91 23.62 -14.92 -14.95
CA ALA A 91 23.91 -16.20 -14.30
C ALA A 91 25.22 -16.23 -13.50
N LYS A 92 26.10 -15.23 -13.69
CA LYS A 92 27.39 -15.10 -12.97
C LYS A 92 27.32 -14.09 -11.82
N VAL A 93 26.20 -13.38 -11.69
CA VAL A 93 26.00 -12.39 -10.63
C VAL A 93 26.05 -13.10 -9.28
N SER A 94 26.87 -12.57 -8.38
CA SER A 94 26.92 -13.00 -6.99
C SER A 94 25.75 -12.43 -6.21
N LEU A 95 25.22 -13.22 -5.28
CA LEU A 95 24.13 -12.80 -4.38
C LEU A 95 24.65 -12.72 -2.95
N PHE A 96 23.99 -11.93 -2.12
CA PHE A 96 24.26 -11.88 -0.70
C PHE A 96 24.00 -13.24 -0.01
N PRO A 97 24.61 -13.50 1.16
CA PRO A 97 24.38 -14.73 1.92
C PRO A 97 22.89 -14.99 2.16
N GLY A 98 22.47 -16.24 2.00
CA GLY A 98 21.09 -16.70 2.25
C GLY A 98 20.04 -16.32 1.21
N VAL A 99 20.38 -15.59 0.14
CA VAL A 99 19.40 -15.18 -0.88
C VAL A 99 18.82 -16.38 -1.65
N GLU A 100 19.61 -17.43 -1.86
CA GLU A 100 19.21 -18.61 -2.66
C GLU A 100 17.98 -19.35 -2.09
N ASP A 101 17.89 -19.49 -0.77
CA ASP A 101 16.80 -20.22 -0.09
C ASP A 101 15.78 -19.27 0.58
N TRP A 102 16.09 -17.97 0.67
CA TRP A 102 15.25 -16.93 1.24
C TRP A 102 13.80 -16.96 0.75
N PHE A 103 13.58 -16.92 -0.56
CA PHE A 103 12.25 -16.68 -1.13
C PHE A 103 11.26 -17.79 -0.78
N GLU A 104 11.68 -19.05 -0.88
CA GLU A 104 10.81 -20.18 -0.55
C GLU A 104 10.62 -20.32 0.96
N ARG A 105 11.65 -20.04 1.75
CA ARG A 105 11.56 -20.05 3.22
C ARG A 105 10.55 -19.03 3.72
N ILE A 106 10.59 -17.80 3.21
CA ILE A 106 9.65 -16.74 3.60
C ILE A 106 8.23 -17.04 3.10
N ARG A 107 8.05 -17.59 1.89
CA ARG A 107 6.75 -18.08 1.43
C ARG A 107 6.16 -19.15 2.33
N THR A 108 6.99 -20.12 2.74
CA THR A 108 6.59 -21.21 3.62
C THR A 108 6.12 -20.66 4.97
N TYR A 109 6.94 -19.78 5.59
CA TYR A 109 6.57 -19.13 6.84
C TYR A 109 5.26 -18.34 6.72
N GLY A 110 5.09 -17.57 5.64
CA GLY A 110 3.84 -16.88 5.34
C GLY A 110 2.64 -17.81 5.29
N ALA A 111 2.74 -18.90 4.53
CA ALA A 111 1.66 -19.87 4.37
C ALA A 111 1.24 -20.51 5.70
N GLU A 112 2.21 -20.85 6.55
CA GLU A 112 1.99 -21.38 7.91
C GLU A 112 1.23 -20.38 8.81
N HIS A 113 1.40 -19.08 8.58
CA HIS A 113 0.78 -18.00 9.34
C HIS A 113 -0.46 -17.41 8.64
N GLY A 114 -0.95 -18.05 7.57
CA GLY A 114 -2.16 -17.64 6.86
C GLY A 114 -1.99 -16.42 5.95
N VAL A 115 -0.77 -16.07 5.57
CA VAL A 115 -0.43 -14.93 4.70
C VAL A 115 0.14 -15.44 3.38
N ILE A 116 -0.33 -14.92 2.25
CA ILE A 116 0.29 -15.17 0.95
C ILE A 116 1.46 -14.19 0.79
N VAL A 117 2.68 -14.69 0.70
CA VAL A 117 3.86 -13.84 0.47
C VAL A 117 4.24 -13.87 -1.00
N GLU A 118 4.39 -12.69 -1.59
CA GLU A 118 4.80 -12.51 -2.97
C GLU A 118 6.05 -11.64 -3.05
N HIS A 119 7.00 -12.05 -3.89
CA HIS A 119 8.27 -11.33 -4.05
C HIS A 119 8.32 -10.64 -5.41
N TYR A 120 8.72 -9.37 -5.40
CA TYR A 120 8.73 -8.51 -6.57
C TYR A 120 10.08 -7.81 -6.72
N ILE A 121 10.63 -7.76 -7.93
CA ILE A 121 11.78 -6.89 -8.23
C ILE A 121 11.28 -5.58 -8.81
N ILE A 122 11.79 -4.46 -8.28
CA ILE A 122 11.63 -3.11 -8.79
C ILE A 122 13.03 -2.49 -8.88
N SER A 123 13.67 -2.62 -10.04
CA SER A 123 15.09 -2.25 -10.19
C SER A 123 15.35 -1.38 -11.41
N SER A 124 16.34 -0.49 -11.32
CA SER A 124 16.83 0.28 -12.47
C SER A 124 17.77 -0.53 -13.38
N GLY A 125 18.24 -1.69 -12.89
CA GLY A 125 19.10 -2.62 -13.63
C GLY A 125 18.41 -3.31 -14.80
N LEU A 126 19.11 -4.25 -15.43
CA LEU A 126 18.63 -4.96 -16.62
C LEU A 126 17.84 -6.22 -16.27
N LYS A 127 16.61 -6.28 -16.75
CA LYS A 127 15.68 -7.39 -16.57
C LYS A 127 16.29 -8.71 -17.02
N GLU A 128 16.96 -8.73 -18.17
CA GLU A 128 17.54 -9.93 -18.75
C GLU A 128 18.67 -10.48 -17.89
N MET A 129 19.47 -9.61 -17.27
CA MET A 129 20.49 -10.06 -16.33
C MET A 129 19.86 -10.61 -15.04
N ILE A 130 18.80 -9.97 -14.52
CA ILE A 130 18.09 -10.46 -13.33
C ILE A 130 17.44 -11.82 -13.62
N GLU A 131 16.77 -11.98 -14.76
CA GLU A 131 16.17 -13.25 -15.22
C GLU A 131 17.21 -14.35 -15.42
N GLY A 132 18.46 -13.99 -15.72
CA GLY A 132 19.58 -14.92 -15.83
C GLY A 132 20.02 -15.57 -14.52
N THR A 133 19.71 -14.95 -13.37
CA THR A 133 20.13 -15.41 -12.03
C THR A 133 19.49 -16.74 -11.63
N SER A 134 20.16 -17.48 -10.74
CA SER A 134 19.66 -18.73 -10.15
C SER A 134 18.27 -18.57 -9.54
N VAL A 135 18.09 -17.56 -8.69
CA VAL A 135 16.84 -17.30 -7.97
C VAL A 135 15.69 -16.94 -8.91
N ALA A 136 15.93 -16.15 -9.96
CA ALA A 136 14.89 -15.86 -10.95
C ALA A 136 14.49 -17.11 -11.75
N LYS A 137 15.46 -17.91 -12.19
CA LYS A 137 15.21 -19.19 -12.88
C LYS A 137 14.47 -20.21 -12.02
N ASN A 138 14.66 -20.17 -10.71
CA ASN A 138 13.95 -20.98 -9.73
C ASN A 138 12.54 -20.45 -9.41
N GLY A 139 12.08 -19.39 -10.09
CA GLY A 139 10.71 -18.86 -9.91
C GLY A 139 10.53 -18.06 -8.62
N ALA A 140 11.60 -17.45 -8.08
CA ALA A 140 11.52 -16.68 -6.85
C ALA A 140 10.52 -15.51 -6.91
N PHE A 141 10.41 -14.87 -8.08
CA PHE A 141 9.70 -13.60 -8.22
C PHE A 141 8.36 -13.77 -8.94
N LYS A 142 7.33 -13.16 -8.37
CA LYS A 142 6.01 -13.01 -8.98
C LYS A 142 6.07 -12.13 -10.23
N ARG A 143 6.86 -11.05 -10.16
CA ARG A 143 7.11 -10.14 -11.29
C ARG A 143 8.45 -9.43 -11.13
N ILE A 144 9.12 -9.22 -12.26
CA ILE A 144 10.35 -8.43 -12.36
C ILE A 144 10.04 -7.17 -13.19
N TYR A 145 10.07 -6.01 -12.52
CA TYR A 145 10.04 -4.69 -13.13
C TYR A 145 11.46 -4.13 -13.17
N ALA A 146 12.02 -4.09 -14.37
CA ALA A 146 13.38 -3.62 -14.60
C ALA A 146 13.53 -3.04 -16.01
N SER A 147 14.61 -2.31 -16.24
CA SER A 147 14.96 -1.82 -17.57
C SER A 147 15.21 -3.00 -18.51
N SER A 148 14.83 -2.90 -19.77
CA SER A 148 14.98 -4.02 -20.73
C SER A 148 15.17 -3.51 -22.14
N PHE A 149 15.72 -4.35 -23.02
CA PHE A 149 15.85 -4.06 -24.44
C PHE A 149 14.70 -4.66 -25.26
N TYR A 150 14.41 -4.01 -26.36
CA TYR A 150 13.70 -4.55 -27.51
C TYR A 150 14.73 -5.23 -28.41
N TYR A 151 14.38 -6.39 -28.93
CA TYR A 151 15.27 -7.24 -29.72
C TYR A 151 14.72 -7.40 -31.13
N ASP A 152 15.62 -7.42 -32.10
CA ASP A 152 15.28 -7.71 -33.49
C ASP A 152 15.00 -9.20 -33.74
N SER A 153 14.76 -9.57 -35.01
CA SER A 153 14.48 -10.96 -35.40
C SER A 153 15.64 -11.93 -35.14
N ASP A 154 16.87 -11.42 -35.04
CA ASP A 154 18.07 -12.21 -34.77
C ASP A 154 18.40 -12.24 -33.27
N GLY A 155 17.54 -11.65 -32.43
CA GLY A 155 17.69 -11.62 -30.98
C GLY A 155 18.74 -10.61 -30.49
N VAL A 156 19.15 -9.66 -31.33
CA VAL A 156 20.11 -8.59 -30.97
C VAL A 156 19.35 -7.37 -30.45
N ALA A 157 19.82 -6.80 -29.35
CA ALA A 157 19.17 -5.64 -28.74
C ALA A 157 19.27 -4.39 -29.64
N GLU A 158 18.10 -3.86 -29.99
CA GLU A 158 17.97 -2.71 -30.88
C GLU A 158 17.75 -1.39 -30.10
N TRP A 159 16.88 -1.39 -29.10
CA TRP A 159 16.45 -0.18 -28.40
C TRP A 159 16.02 -0.48 -26.96
N PRO A 160 16.11 0.45 -25.98
CA PRO A 160 15.48 0.26 -24.67
C PRO A 160 13.96 0.09 -24.79
N ALA A 161 13.43 -1.09 -24.46
CA ALA A 161 11.99 -1.37 -24.44
C ALA A 161 11.31 -0.77 -23.21
N GLN A 162 11.97 -0.85 -22.06
CA GLN A 162 11.53 -0.26 -20.80
C GLN A 162 12.72 0.34 -20.08
N VAL A 163 12.50 1.46 -19.40
CA VAL A 163 13.51 2.12 -18.58
C VAL A 163 12.90 2.40 -17.22
N VAL A 164 13.53 1.87 -16.19
CA VAL A 164 13.11 2.06 -14.81
C VAL A 164 14.08 3.02 -14.12
N ASN A 165 13.55 4.10 -13.58
CA ASN A 165 14.30 5.13 -12.88
C ASN A 165 13.67 5.44 -11.52
N TYR A 166 14.34 6.27 -10.73
CA TYR A 166 13.96 6.57 -9.35
C TYR A 166 12.54 7.15 -9.21
N THR A 167 12.00 7.83 -10.22
CA THR A 167 10.62 8.34 -10.18
C THR A 167 9.62 7.27 -10.58
N ASN A 168 9.84 6.58 -11.70
CA ASN A 168 8.87 5.64 -12.23
C ASN A 168 8.82 4.30 -11.48
N LYS A 169 9.82 3.96 -10.66
CA LYS A 169 9.77 2.81 -9.72
C LYS A 169 8.46 2.81 -8.91
N THR A 170 7.99 4.00 -8.51
CA THR A 170 6.74 4.16 -7.73
C THR A 170 5.50 3.65 -8.45
N GLN A 171 5.43 3.68 -9.78
CA GLN A 171 4.28 3.19 -10.54
C GLN A 171 4.04 1.70 -10.27
N PHE A 172 5.12 0.94 -10.06
CA PHE A 172 5.05 -0.51 -9.92
C PHE A 172 4.42 -0.90 -8.58
N LEU A 173 4.57 -0.06 -7.56
CA LEU A 173 3.86 -0.24 -6.29
C LEU A 173 2.35 -0.11 -6.47
N PHE A 174 1.88 0.89 -7.21
CA PHE A 174 0.44 1.02 -7.52
C PHE A 174 -0.09 -0.13 -8.38
N ARG A 175 0.74 -0.67 -9.29
CA ARG A 175 0.40 -1.87 -10.07
C ARG A 175 0.25 -3.10 -9.19
N ILE A 176 1.19 -3.32 -8.26
CA ILE A 176 1.14 -4.43 -7.30
C ILE A 176 -0.09 -4.27 -6.38
N GLU A 177 -0.34 -3.05 -5.90
CA GLU A 177 -1.49 -2.73 -5.03
C GLU A 177 -2.80 -3.18 -5.66
N LYS A 178 -2.99 -2.85 -6.94
CA LYS A 178 -4.21 -3.12 -7.69
C LYS A 178 -4.26 -4.50 -8.36
N GLY A 179 -3.18 -5.28 -8.30
CA GLY A 179 -3.07 -6.56 -9.03
C GLY A 179 -2.96 -6.39 -10.56
N VAL A 180 -2.51 -5.24 -11.05
CA VAL A 180 -2.39 -4.92 -12.49
C VAL A 180 -0.92 -5.03 -12.92
N LEU A 181 -0.40 -6.26 -12.99
CA LEU A 181 1.03 -6.52 -13.10
C LEU A 181 1.63 -6.33 -14.51
N ASP A 182 0.79 -6.28 -15.55
CA ASP A 182 1.24 -5.93 -16.89
C ASP A 182 1.51 -4.42 -16.98
N ILE A 183 2.69 -4.06 -17.47
CA ILE A 183 3.13 -2.66 -17.60
C ILE A 183 2.32 -1.90 -18.66
N ASN A 184 1.77 -2.62 -19.64
CA ASN A 184 0.97 -2.03 -20.72
C ASN A 184 -0.54 -2.01 -20.41
N ASP A 185 -0.98 -2.62 -19.30
CA ASP A 185 -2.38 -2.54 -18.89
C ASP A 185 -2.69 -1.14 -18.32
N PRO A 186 -3.61 -0.37 -18.96
CA PRO A 186 -4.01 0.95 -18.47
C PRO A 186 -4.83 0.90 -17.18
N GLY A 187 -5.26 -0.29 -16.75
CA GLY A 187 -6.09 -0.52 -15.57
C GLY A 187 -5.49 -0.11 -14.24
N VAL A 188 -4.18 0.17 -14.20
CA VAL A 188 -3.55 0.82 -13.04
C VAL A 188 -4.18 2.18 -12.74
N ASN A 189 -4.79 2.84 -13.75
CA ASN A 189 -5.48 4.12 -13.59
C ASN A 189 -6.94 3.98 -13.13
N ASP A 190 -7.49 2.76 -13.12
CA ASP A 190 -8.87 2.55 -12.69
C ASP A 190 -9.00 2.84 -11.18
N SER A 191 -10.18 3.31 -10.76
CA SER A 191 -10.51 3.49 -9.34
C SER A 191 -10.94 2.17 -8.74
N PHE A 192 -10.44 1.86 -7.54
CA PHE A 192 -10.77 0.64 -6.79
C PHE A 192 -11.28 1.04 -5.41
N ALA A 193 -12.35 0.39 -4.95
CA ALA A 193 -12.77 0.58 -3.57
C ALA A 193 -11.71 0.01 -2.60
N PRO A 194 -11.52 0.58 -1.40
CA PRO A 194 -10.49 0.13 -0.46
C PRO A 194 -10.58 -1.37 -0.11
N ASP A 195 -11.77 -1.95 -0.16
CA ASP A 195 -12.06 -3.36 0.11
C ASP A 195 -11.84 -4.26 -1.12
N GLU A 196 -11.65 -3.71 -2.32
CA GLU A 196 -11.32 -4.43 -3.56
C GLU A 196 -9.81 -4.43 -3.87
N ILE A 197 -9.03 -3.59 -3.18
CA ILE A 197 -7.57 -3.55 -3.31
C ILE A 197 -6.97 -4.91 -2.95
N ARG A 198 -6.14 -5.45 -3.84
CA ARG A 198 -5.51 -6.75 -3.67
C ARG A 198 -4.42 -6.73 -2.62
N VAL A 199 -3.48 -5.79 -2.75
CA VAL A 199 -2.35 -5.62 -1.84
C VAL A 199 -2.33 -4.19 -1.31
N PRO A 200 -3.07 -3.88 -0.23
CA PRO A 200 -3.01 -2.55 0.36
C PRO A 200 -1.56 -2.16 0.71
N PHE A 201 -1.17 -0.89 0.55
CA PHE A 201 0.20 -0.43 0.86
C PHE A 201 0.69 -0.80 2.26
N ARG A 202 -0.22 -0.88 3.24
CA ARG A 202 0.09 -1.35 4.61
C ARG A 202 0.60 -2.79 4.66
N ASN A 203 0.32 -3.59 3.63
CA ASN A 203 0.80 -4.96 3.42
C ASN A 203 1.91 -5.00 2.35
N MET A 204 2.70 -3.93 2.25
CA MET A 204 3.90 -3.90 1.43
C MET A 204 5.14 -3.73 2.31
N VAL A 205 6.17 -4.48 1.94
CA VAL A 205 7.54 -4.27 2.41
C VAL A 205 8.37 -3.80 1.22
N TYR A 206 9.16 -2.75 1.40
CA TYR A 206 10.14 -2.32 0.40
C TYR A 206 11.54 -2.42 0.98
N ILE A 207 12.40 -3.19 0.33
CA ILE A 207 13.79 -3.44 0.72
C ILE A 207 14.70 -2.84 -0.35
N GLY A 208 15.60 -1.95 0.07
CA GLY A 208 16.58 -1.36 -0.84
C GLY A 208 17.74 -0.73 -0.08
N ASP A 209 18.87 -0.54 -0.74
CA ASP A 209 20.00 0.18 -0.16
C ASP A 209 20.07 1.64 -0.62
N SER A 210 19.40 1.99 -1.74
CA SER A 210 19.78 3.14 -2.55
C SER A 210 19.01 4.43 -2.26
N ASP A 211 19.66 5.57 -2.52
CA ASP A 211 18.96 6.87 -2.52
C ASP A 211 17.87 6.91 -3.62
N THR A 212 17.99 6.09 -4.67
CA THR A 212 17.00 6.01 -5.75
C THR A 212 15.69 5.35 -5.32
N ASP A 213 15.71 4.58 -4.22
CA ASP A 213 14.54 3.91 -3.67
C ASP A 213 13.76 4.77 -2.67
N ILE A 214 14.31 5.91 -2.26
CA ILE A 214 13.68 6.80 -1.28
C ILE A 214 12.23 7.14 -1.63
N PRO A 215 11.86 7.47 -2.89
CA PRO A 215 10.46 7.73 -3.23
C PRO A 215 9.54 6.53 -2.92
N CYS A 216 9.98 5.31 -3.25
CA CYS A 216 9.24 4.08 -2.97
C CYS A 216 9.16 3.79 -1.47
N MET A 217 10.30 3.87 -0.77
CA MET A 217 10.37 3.65 0.68
C MET A 217 9.48 4.64 1.44
N LYS A 218 9.51 5.92 1.07
CA LYS A 218 8.67 6.95 1.69
C LYS A 218 7.20 6.71 1.40
N LEU A 219 6.85 6.33 0.18
CA LEU A 219 5.47 6.03 -0.21
C LEU A 219 4.93 4.88 0.63
N VAL A 220 5.60 3.73 0.64
CA VAL A 220 5.21 2.56 1.43
C VAL A 220 5.08 2.90 2.91
N ASN A 221 6.06 3.60 3.49
CA ASN A 221 6.02 3.96 4.91
C ASN A 221 4.86 4.91 5.27
N THR A 222 4.57 5.87 4.38
CA THR A 222 3.49 6.86 4.58
C THR A 222 2.11 6.19 4.62
N TYR A 223 1.91 5.14 3.82
CA TYR A 223 0.67 4.38 3.74
C TYR A 223 0.64 3.16 4.68
N GLY A 224 1.52 3.14 5.69
CA GLY A 224 1.48 2.18 6.79
C GLY A 224 2.27 0.89 6.57
N GLY A 225 2.94 0.73 5.43
CA GLY A 225 3.80 -0.42 5.14
C GLY A 225 5.16 -0.32 5.82
N HIS A 226 6.12 -1.11 5.31
CA HIS A 226 7.41 -1.29 5.95
C HIS A 226 8.56 -1.03 4.97
N SER A 227 9.25 0.10 5.11
CA SER A 227 10.50 0.36 4.39
C SER A 227 11.71 -0.09 5.21
N ILE A 228 12.55 -0.91 4.59
CA ILE A 228 13.76 -1.49 5.18
C ILE A 228 14.96 -1.05 4.34
N GLY A 229 15.83 -0.23 4.94
CA GLY A 229 17.12 0.09 4.34
C GLY A 229 18.12 -1.02 4.61
N VAL A 230 18.73 -1.62 3.58
CA VAL A 230 19.80 -2.61 3.78
C VAL A 230 21.18 -1.98 3.70
N TYR A 231 22.11 -2.50 4.48
CA TYR A 231 23.53 -2.14 4.40
C TYR A 231 24.39 -3.37 4.12
N SER A 232 25.50 -3.18 3.42
CA SER A 232 26.35 -4.27 2.94
C SER A 232 26.84 -5.16 4.09
N ALA A 233 26.63 -6.47 3.96
CA ALA A 233 27.22 -7.48 4.84
C ALA A 233 28.75 -7.59 4.68
N VAL A 234 29.33 -6.96 3.65
CA VAL A 234 30.77 -6.97 3.37
C VAL A 234 31.47 -5.80 4.07
N THR A 235 30.96 -4.58 3.87
CA THR A 235 31.60 -3.37 4.41
C THR A 235 31.08 -2.99 5.79
N HIS A 236 29.90 -3.48 6.18
CA HIS A 236 29.17 -3.09 7.40
C HIS A 236 28.94 -1.56 7.53
N ASP A 237 29.01 -0.81 6.43
CA ASP A 237 28.83 0.65 6.46
C ASP A 237 27.36 1.03 6.69
N LYS A 238 27.08 1.60 7.85
CA LYS A 238 25.74 2.05 8.26
C LYS A 238 25.47 3.53 7.97
N ALA A 239 26.42 4.29 7.45
CA ALA A 239 26.29 5.75 7.31
C ALA A 239 25.04 6.14 6.49
N LYS A 240 24.78 5.40 5.41
CA LYS A 240 23.64 5.62 4.51
C LYS A 240 22.29 5.35 5.20
N VAL A 241 22.14 4.19 5.82
CA VAL A 241 20.90 3.83 6.54
C VAL A 241 20.64 4.75 7.74
N TYR A 242 21.69 5.20 8.45
CA TYR A 242 21.55 6.19 9.52
C TYR A 242 21.09 7.56 9.02
N LYS A 243 21.55 8.00 7.85
CA LYS A 243 21.05 9.22 7.22
C LYS A 243 19.57 9.05 6.83
N MET A 244 19.22 7.95 6.17
CA MET A 244 17.83 7.68 5.76
C MET A 244 16.87 7.61 6.95
N MET A 245 17.31 7.02 8.06
CA MET A 245 16.53 6.96 9.30
C MET A 245 16.30 8.35 9.90
N ARG A 246 17.35 9.19 9.99
CA ARG A 246 17.24 10.58 10.48
C ARG A 246 16.30 11.43 9.62
N ASP A 247 16.30 11.19 8.33
CA ASP A 247 15.44 11.89 7.37
C ASP A 247 14.00 11.32 7.32
N ASN A 248 13.65 10.36 8.21
CA ASN A 248 12.37 9.66 8.26
C ASN A 248 11.99 8.99 6.92
N ARG A 249 12.98 8.52 6.16
CA ARG A 249 12.79 7.89 4.84
C ARG A 249 12.55 6.39 4.94
N ILE A 250 13.16 5.75 5.93
CA ILE A 250 12.99 4.33 6.22
C ILE A 250 12.42 4.12 7.62
N ARG A 251 11.78 2.96 7.84
CA ARG A 251 11.25 2.57 9.15
C ARG A 251 12.22 1.67 9.91
N TYR A 252 12.88 0.77 9.18
CA TYR A 252 13.84 -0.18 9.71
C TYR A 252 15.09 -0.16 8.85
N TYR A 253 16.17 -0.72 9.38
CA TYR A 253 17.33 -1.12 8.60
C TYR A 253 17.87 -2.44 9.11
N ALA A 254 18.49 -3.21 8.24
CA ALA A 254 19.10 -4.50 8.58
C ALA A 254 20.30 -4.76 7.67
N MET A 255 21.17 -5.68 8.07
CA MET A 255 22.26 -6.13 7.21
C MET A 255 21.69 -6.87 5.99
N ALA A 256 22.34 -6.75 4.83
CA ALA A 256 22.05 -7.55 3.63
C ALA A 256 22.54 -9.01 3.81
N ASP A 257 22.00 -9.68 4.81
CA ASP A 257 22.20 -11.09 5.12
C ASP A 257 20.82 -11.73 5.24
N TYR A 258 20.51 -12.58 4.28
CA TYR A 258 19.22 -13.23 4.09
C TYR A 258 19.24 -14.66 4.65
N SER A 259 20.23 -15.01 5.48
CA SER A 259 20.31 -16.33 6.11
C SER A 259 19.20 -16.54 7.14
N ASP A 260 18.78 -17.79 7.36
CA ASP A 260 17.78 -18.11 8.38
C ASP A 260 18.25 -17.67 9.78
N GLY A 261 17.39 -16.96 10.51
CA GLY A 261 17.71 -16.41 11.83
C GLY A 261 18.60 -15.15 11.82
N ALA A 262 18.93 -14.60 10.65
CA ALA A 262 19.57 -13.29 10.56
C ALA A 262 18.58 -12.16 10.90
N GLU A 263 19.10 -10.96 11.20
CA GLU A 263 18.31 -9.77 11.58
C GLU A 263 17.20 -9.46 10.57
N LEU A 264 17.48 -9.56 9.26
CA LEU A 264 16.50 -9.31 8.21
C LEU A 264 15.42 -10.39 8.14
N ASP A 265 15.79 -11.65 8.34
CA ASP A 265 14.89 -12.81 8.34
C ASP A 265 13.89 -12.73 9.50
N GLU A 266 14.38 -12.47 10.71
CA GLU A 266 13.53 -12.27 11.90
C GLU A 266 12.58 -11.07 11.73
N LEU A 267 13.07 -9.97 11.16
CA LEU A 267 12.27 -8.78 10.91
C LEU A 267 11.11 -9.06 9.93
N ILE A 268 11.38 -9.78 8.84
CA ILE A 268 10.34 -10.13 7.85
C ILE A 268 9.31 -11.10 8.44
N LYS A 269 9.74 -12.10 9.22
CA LYS A 269 8.84 -13.00 9.94
C LYS A 269 7.93 -12.23 10.91
N ALA A 270 8.46 -11.26 11.65
CA ALA A 270 7.67 -10.39 12.53
C ALA A 270 6.67 -9.51 11.76
N ILE A 271 7.03 -9.03 10.56
CA ILE A 271 6.11 -8.30 9.68
C ILE A 271 4.98 -9.20 9.19
N ILE A 272 5.28 -10.45 8.80
CA ILE A 272 4.27 -11.44 8.40
C ILE A 272 3.25 -11.67 9.53
N ASP A 273 3.73 -11.91 10.75
CA ASP A 273 2.85 -12.13 11.92
C ASP A 273 1.95 -10.91 12.17
N ARG A 274 2.53 -9.71 12.04
CA ARG A 274 1.78 -8.46 12.14
C ARG A 274 0.73 -8.33 11.03
N THR A 275 1.06 -8.67 9.78
CA THR A 275 0.11 -8.62 8.66
C THR A 275 -1.10 -9.51 8.93
N ALA A 276 -0.87 -10.75 9.40
CA ALA A 276 -1.95 -11.67 9.74
C ALA A 276 -2.89 -11.08 10.81
N LYS A 277 -2.34 -10.50 11.88
CA LYS A 277 -3.13 -9.88 12.95
C LYS A 277 -3.84 -8.60 12.50
N ASN A 278 -3.17 -7.76 11.71
CA ASN A 278 -3.74 -6.50 11.25
C ASN A 278 -4.91 -6.74 10.29
N GLU A 279 -4.79 -7.67 9.35
CA GLU A 279 -5.85 -7.95 8.38
C GLU A 279 -7.08 -8.61 8.99
N ALA A 280 -6.92 -9.33 10.12
CA ALA A 280 -8.07 -9.78 10.91
C ALA A 280 -8.87 -8.60 11.50
N LEU A 281 -8.20 -7.53 11.93
CA LEU A 281 -8.85 -6.31 12.42
C LEU A 281 -9.47 -5.49 11.28
N GLU A 282 -8.77 -5.35 10.16
CA GLU A 282 -9.28 -4.66 8.96
C GLU A 282 -10.53 -5.36 8.42
N SER A 283 -10.55 -6.68 8.38
CA SER A 283 -11.74 -7.45 7.98
C SER A 283 -12.93 -7.13 8.89
N LYS A 284 -12.72 -7.10 10.21
CA LYS A 284 -13.78 -6.73 11.16
C LYS A 284 -14.26 -5.30 10.99
N PHE A 285 -13.35 -4.37 10.68
CA PHE A 285 -13.70 -2.98 10.38
C PHE A 285 -14.58 -2.88 9.13
N PHE A 286 -14.23 -3.58 8.06
CA PHE A 286 -15.03 -3.59 6.83
C PHE A 286 -16.39 -4.26 7.03
N ASP A 287 -16.49 -5.31 7.86
CA ASP A 287 -17.78 -5.90 8.24
C ASP A 287 -18.69 -4.86 8.90
N CYS A 288 -18.19 -4.15 9.92
CA CYS A 288 -18.94 -3.10 10.62
C CYS A 288 -19.33 -1.96 9.66
N LYS A 289 -18.41 -1.55 8.78
CA LYS A 289 -18.66 -0.49 7.80
C LYS A 289 -19.72 -0.91 6.76
N ASN A 290 -19.66 -2.15 6.29
CA ASN A 290 -20.63 -2.68 5.32
C ASN A 290 -22.01 -2.86 5.94
N GLU A 291 -22.09 -3.28 7.21
CA GLU A 291 -23.34 -3.30 7.97
C GLU A 291 -23.94 -1.90 8.07
N GLN A 292 -23.15 -0.90 8.47
CA GLN A 292 -23.56 0.49 8.54
C GLN A 292 -24.07 1.02 7.19
N ILE A 293 -23.34 0.79 6.10
CA ILE A 293 -23.76 1.20 4.74
C ILE A 293 -25.08 0.51 4.33
N ARG A 294 -25.29 -0.75 4.71
CA ARG A 294 -26.55 -1.47 4.41
C ARG A 294 -27.73 -0.86 5.15
N VAL A 295 -27.57 -0.55 6.45
CA VAL A 295 -28.60 0.13 7.25
C VAL A 295 -28.89 1.52 6.66
N ASP A 296 -27.86 2.28 6.31
CA ASP A 296 -28.00 3.58 5.68
C ASP A 296 -28.73 3.53 4.34
N ARG A 297 -28.55 2.48 3.53
CA ARG A 297 -29.27 2.35 2.25
C ARG A 297 -30.73 1.96 2.41
N GLN A 298 -31.10 1.37 3.55
CA GLN A 298 -32.48 1.01 3.87
C GLN A 298 -33.26 2.19 4.44
N ASN A 299 -32.56 3.13 5.09
CA ASN A 299 -33.16 4.34 5.62
C ASN A 299 -33.28 5.43 4.54
N SER A 300 -34.43 6.11 4.49
CA SER A 300 -34.53 7.36 3.73
C SER A 300 -33.62 8.43 4.35
N ASP A 301 -33.26 9.47 3.58
CA ASP A 301 -32.46 10.58 4.10
C ASP A 301 -33.14 11.21 5.34
N ASP A 302 -34.48 11.32 5.33
CA ASP A 302 -35.28 11.76 6.48
C ASP A 302 -35.11 10.86 7.72
N GLN A 303 -35.01 9.53 7.54
CA GLN A 303 -34.82 8.60 8.66
C GLN A 303 -33.41 8.71 9.25
N LYS A 304 -32.40 9.00 8.43
CA LYS A 304 -31.03 9.23 8.92
C LYS A 304 -30.95 10.50 9.76
N GLU A 305 -31.51 11.60 9.25
CA GLU A 305 -31.54 12.88 9.98
C GLU A 305 -32.22 12.71 11.34
N LYS A 306 -33.33 11.98 11.39
CA LYS A 306 -34.02 11.64 12.64
C LYS A 306 -33.14 10.87 13.62
N ILE A 307 -32.46 9.82 13.16
CA ILE A 307 -31.57 9.01 14.00
C ILE A 307 -30.41 9.86 14.55
N GLU A 308 -29.78 10.69 13.70
CA GLU A 308 -28.72 11.60 14.13
C GLU A 308 -29.19 12.59 15.20
N LEU A 309 -30.38 13.17 15.04
CA LEU A 309 -30.94 14.09 16.01
C LEU A 309 -31.31 13.43 17.34
N LEU A 310 -31.77 12.17 17.33
CA LEU A 310 -31.99 11.40 18.54
C LEU A 310 -30.68 11.16 19.30
N ILE A 311 -29.61 10.79 18.57
CA ILE A 311 -28.27 10.61 19.15
C ILE A 311 -27.72 11.94 19.69
N GLU A 312 -27.87 13.04 18.96
CA GLU A 312 -27.48 14.38 19.43
C GLU A 312 -28.21 14.75 20.74
N LEU A 313 -29.52 14.48 20.81
CA LEU A 313 -30.32 14.80 21.99
C LEU A 313 -29.93 13.93 23.18
N GLU A 314 -29.77 12.63 22.97
CA GLU A 314 -29.37 11.66 24.00
C GLU A 314 -27.97 11.98 24.56
N SER A 315 -27.03 12.35 23.69
CA SER A 315 -25.64 12.62 24.05
C SER A 315 -25.38 14.07 24.48
N SER A 316 -26.40 14.93 24.49
CA SER A 316 -26.26 16.36 24.81
C SER A 316 -25.70 16.55 26.22
N ARG A 317 -24.64 17.37 26.32
CA ARG A 317 -23.91 17.67 27.57
C ARG A 317 -24.07 19.09 28.07
N SER A 318 -24.86 19.92 27.38
CA SER A 318 -25.07 21.31 27.74
C SER A 318 -26.47 21.76 27.35
N PHE A 319 -27.01 22.75 28.08
CA PHE A 319 -28.31 23.33 27.73
C PHE A 319 -28.30 23.94 26.32
N ALA A 320 -27.22 24.63 25.94
CA ALA A 320 -27.08 25.21 24.61
C ALA A 320 -27.15 24.16 23.48
N SER A 321 -26.48 23.01 23.65
CA SER A 321 -26.57 21.91 22.67
C SER A 321 -27.96 21.30 22.63
N THR A 322 -28.62 21.13 23.78
CA THR A 322 -30.00 20.62 23.84
C THR A 322 -30.96 21.55 23.09
N HIS A 323 -30.91 22.87 23.32
CA HIS A 323 -31.75 23.82 22.59
C HIS A 323 -31.49 23.77 21.07
N ALA A 324 -30.22 23.74 20.66
CA ALA A 324 -29.87 23.68 19.25
C ALA A 324 -30.41 22.40 18.57
N THR A 325 -30.28 21.24 19.23
CA THR A 325 -30.81 19.97 18.70
C THR A 325 -32.35 19.97 18.68
N ILE A 326 -33.01 20.47 19.73
CA ILE A 326 -34.48 20.61 19.75
C ILE A 326 -34.97 21.54 18.64
N GLU A 327 -34.25 22.64 18.36
CA GLU A 327 -34.59 23.54 17.25
C GLU A 327 -34.58 22.81 15.90
N LYS A 328 -33.57 21.96 15.65
CA LYS A 328 -33.52 21.11 14.45
C LYS A 328 -34.66 20.09 14.45
N MET A 329 -34.89 19.39 15.56
CA MET A 329 -35.95 18.37 15.69
C MET A 329 -37.36 18.92 15.47
N ARG A 330 -37.59 20.20 15.78
CA ARG A 330 -38.87 20.90 15.52
C ARG A 330 -39.16 21.12 14.04
N ARG A 331 -38.16 21.03 13.17
CA ARG A 331 -38.31 21.18 11.71
C ARG A 331 -38.80 19.90 11.05
N ILE A 332 -38.77 18.77 11.77
CA ILE A 332 -39.29 17.48 11.30
C ILE A 332 -40.81 17.45 11.46
N GLU A 333 -41.51 17.17 10.35
CA GLU A 333 -42.98 17.24 10.31
C GLU A 333 -43.66 16.13 11.12
N THR A 334 -43.12 14.91 11.08
CA THR A 334 -43.73 13.75 11.74
C THR A 334 -42.70 12.82 12.37
N TRP A 335 -42.99 12.32 13.57
CA TRP A 335 -42.21 11.29 14.25
C TRP A 335 -43.07 10.03 14.40
N THR A 336 -42.50 8.86 14.14
CA THR A 336 -43.20 7.57 14.32
C THR A 336 -43.50 7.33 15.80
N GLN A 337 -44.30 6.32 16.11
CA GLN A 337 -44.59 5.99 17.51
C GLN A 337 -43.33 5.54 18.27
N GLU A 338 -42.49 4.73 17.62
CA GLU A 338 -41.22 4.23 18.17
C GLU A 338 -40.23 5.38 18.39
N GLU A 339 -40.09 6.29 17.42
CA GLU A 339 -39.22 7.47 17.54
C GLU A 339 -39.66 8.39 18.68
N ARG A 340 -40.98 8.59 18.85
CA ARG A 340 -41.52 9.41 19.95
C ARG A 340 -41.24 8.78 21.31
N GLU A 341 -41.37 7.46 21.42
CA GLU A 341 -41.06 6.76 22.66
C GLU A 341 -39.58 6.93 23.04
N ALA A 342 -38.68 6.87 22.06
CA ALA A 342 -37.25 7.15 22.28
C ALA A 342 -37.01 8.60 22.74
N ILE A 343 -37.70 9.59 22.14
CA ILE A 343 -37.60 10.99 22.57
C ILE A 343 -38.06 11.17 24.02
N PHE A 344 -39.17 10.54 24.41
CA PHE A 344 -39.64 10.59 25.81
C PHE A 344 -38.68 9.89 26.77
N GLU A 345 -38.09 8.77 26.37
CA GLU A 345 -37.06 8.10 27.16
C GLU A 345 -35.83 8.99 27.39
N ILE A 346 -35.35 9.68 26.35
CA ILE A 346 -34.22 10.61 26.45
C ILE A 346 -34.54 11.75 27.43
N ALA A 347 -35.76 12.28 27.42
CA ALA A 347 -36.18 13.30 28.38
C ALA A 347 -36.10 12.84 29.84
N LEU A 348 -36.31 11.54 30.10
CA LEU A 348 -36.27 10.98 31.45
C LEU A 348 -34.85 10.61 31.87
N SER A 349 -34.04 10.11 30.94
CA SER A 349 -32.70 9.55 31.21
C SER A 349 -31.58 10.60 31.13
N ASN A 350 -31.66 11.58 30.22
CA ASN A 350 -30.66 12.63 30.09
C ASN A 350 -30.95 13.79 31.06
N SER A 351 -30.03 14.00 32.01
CA SER A 351 -30.18 15.01 33.07
C SER A 351 -30.24 16.44 32.54
N GLN A 352 -29.57 16.75 31.42
CA GLN A 352 -29.62 18.09 30.81
C GLN A 352 -31.00 18.35 30.23
N VAL A 353 -31.51 17.40 29.43
CA VAL A 353 -32.85 17.49 28.81
C VAL A 353 -33.92 17.58 29.88
N ARG A 354 -33.83 16.74 30.92
CA ARG A 354 -34.77 16.74 32.05
C ARG A 354 -34.79 18.06 32.81
N TYR A 355 -33.63 18.67 33.02
CA TYR A 355 -33.52 19.90 33.81
C TYR A 355 -34.17 21.11 33.11
N ILE A 356 -34.03 21.19 31.78
CA ILE A 356 -34.56 22.31 30.98
C ILE A 356 -35.88 21.95 30.29
N ILE A 357 -36.53 20.85 30.67
CA ILE A 357 -37.75 20.39 30.03
C ILE A 357 -38.89 21.42 30.10
N GLY A 358 -38.84 22.32 31.08
CA GLY A 358 -39.76 23.44 31.27
C GLY A 358 -39.44 24.69 30.43
N ASP A 359 -38.26 24.78 29.81
CA ASP A 359 -37.87 25.92 28.97
C ASP A 359 -38.78 26.02 27.76
N LEU A 360 -39.11 27.24 27.34
CA LEU A 360 -40.23 27.50 26.44
C LEU A 360 -40.20 26.67 25.15
N ASP A 361 -39.05 26.60 24.48
CA ASP A 361 -38.88 25.88 23.22
C ASP A 361 -38.87 24.35 23.40
N VAL A 362 -38.24 23.85 24.47
CA VAL A 362 -38.19 22.43 24.83
C VAL A 362 -39.59 21.95 25.27
N LYS A 363 -40.24 22.67 26.18
CA LYS A 363 -41.61 22.43 26.63
C LYS A 363 -42.59 22.39 25.47
N MET A 364 -42.52 23.35 24.55
CA MET A 364 -43.39 23.37 23.38
C MET A 364 -43.17 22.17 22.46
N PHE A 365 -41.92 21.74 22.29
CA PHE A 365 -41.60 20.55 21.49
C PHE A 365 -42.24 19.28 22.09
N TYR A 366 -42.00 19.00 23.37
CA TYR A 366 -42.55 17.80 24.03
C TYR A 366 -44.09 17.82 24.13
N LEU A 367 -44.70 18.97 24.41
CA LEU A 367 -46.16 19.11 24.36
C LEU A 367 -46.72 18.84 22.96
N GLY A 368 -46.01 19.24 21.91
CA GLY A 368 -46.35 18.94 20.52
C GLY A 368 -46.33 17.43 20.24
N LEU A 369 -45.31 16.72 20.73
CA LEU A 369 -45.21 15.27 20.58
C LEU A 369 -46.35 14.54 21.31
N LEU A 370 -46.66 14.95 22.55
CA LEU A 370 -47.72 14.38 23.38
C LEU A 370 -49.11 14.54 22.75
N ARG A 371 -49.41 15.71 22.15
CA ARG A 371 -50.68 15.96 21.45
C ARG A 371 -50.90 15.06 20.24
N ASN A 372 -49.81 14.62 19.60
CA ASN A 372 -49.87 13.78 18.42
C ASN A 372 -49.95 12.28 18.77
N CYS A 373 -49.86 11.89 20.04
CA CYS A 373 -49.99 10.50 20.48
C CYS A 373 -51.45 10.06 20.56
N GLN A 374 -51.79 8.92 19.95
CA GLN A 374 -53.14 8.33 20.05
C GLN A 374 -53.39 7.69 21.42
N SER A 375 -52.34 7.15 22.05
CA SER A 375 -52.33 6.62 23.42
C SER A 375 -51.02 6.99 24.09
N LEU A 376 -51.07 7.50 25.32
CA LEU A 376 -49.86 7.82 26.09
C LEU A 376 -49.23 6.54 26.63
N SER A 377 -47.94 6.34 26.36
CA SER A 377 -47.11 5.35 27.03
C SER A 377 -46.79 5.79 28.47
N GLU A 378 -46.29 4.88 29.29
CA GLU A 378 -45.85 5.18 30.66
C GLU A 378 -44.82 6.31 30.69
N LYS A 379 -43.82 6.27 29.79
CA LYS A 379 -42.81 7.33 29.65
C LYS A 379 -43.43 8.67 29.24
N ALA A 380 -44.37 8.65 28.30
CA ALA A 380 -45.08 9.86 27.87
C ALA A 380 -45.91 10.48 29.02
N MET A 381 -46.52 9.67 29.87
CA MET A 381 -47.26 10.15 31.06
C MET A 381 -46.32 10.80 32.07
N GLU A 382 -45.14 10.20 32.32
CA GLU A 382 -44.13 10.79 33.21
C GLU A 382 -43.59 12.12 32.67
N VAL A 383 -43.28 12.19 31.38
CA VAL A 383 -42.87 13.45 30.73
C VAL A 383 -43.98 14.49 30.81
N ASN A 384 -45.25 14.11 30.61
CA ASN A 384 -46.38 15.03 30.76
C ASN A 384 -46.49 15.60 32.19
N ALA A 385 -46.32 14.76 33.20
CA ALA A 385 -46.33 15.21 34.60
C ALA A 385 -45.18 16.20 34.90
N MET A 386 -43.99 16.01 34.29
CA MET A 386 -42.86 16.95 34.42
C MET A 386 -43.12 18.30 33.74
N LEU A 387 -44.00 18.35 32.74
CA LEU A 387 -44.36 19.58 32.02
C LEU A 387 -45.51 20.35 32.71
N GLU A 388 -46.31 19.67 33.54
CA GLU A 388 -47.42 20.24 34.31
C GLU A 388 -47.01 20.77 35.69
N GLY A 389 -45.91 20.25 36.25
CA GLY A 389 -45.24 20.80 37.45
C GLY A 389 -44.40 22.03 37.12
#